data_AF-A0A076JJP2-F1
#
_entry.id   AF-A0A076JJP2-F1
#
_cell.length_a   1.000
_cell.length_b   1.000
_cell.length_c   1.000
_cell.angle_alpha   90.00
_cell.angle_beta   90.00
_cell.angle_gamma   90.00
#
_symmetry.space_group_name_H-M   'P 1'
#
loop_
_entity.id
_entity.type
_entity.pdbx_description
1 polymer ?
#
loop_
_entity_poly.entity_id
_entity_poly.type
_entity_poly.pdbx_seq_one_letter_code
_entity_poly.pdbx_strand_id
1 'polypeptide(L)'
;LLTNLKSQYPYQTPIVGQGTEGWQKTSGSYRKLKKVSGGVGIVSKWPIVQQEQHIYKNGCGADSVGNKGFAYIKINKNGKYQHIIGTHLQAEDPVCMKGKDQTIRQSQMEEIKQFIKDKNIPKDEPVYIGGDLNVIKGSAEYQKMSD
;
A
#
# COMPACT_ATOMS: atom_id res chain seq x y z
N LEU A 1 13.02 -13.38 4.84
CA LEU A 1 13.19 -12.56 3.62
C LEU A 1 13.80 -11.19 3.96
N LEU A 2 13.10 -10.30 4.67
CA LEU A 2 13.58 -8.93 4.93
C LEU A 2 14.88 -8.84 5.76
N THR A 3 15.13 -9.82 6.64
CA THR A 3 16.37 -9.91 7.43
C THR A 3 17.64 -9.90 6.56
N ASN A 4 17.60 -10.54 5.39
CA ASN A 4 18.75 -10.63 4.49
C ASN A 4 19.08 -9.30 3.80
N LEU A 5 18.15 -8.34 3.81
CA LEU A 5 18.33 -7.01 3.24
C LEU A 5 18.83 -5.97 4.26
N LYS A 6 18.88 -6.32 5.55
CA LYS A 6 19.08 -5.37 6.65
C LYS A 6 20.44 -4.67 6.61
N SER A 7 21.49 -5.33 6.09
CA SER A 7 22.82 -4.71 5.94
C SER A 7 22.82 -3.57 4.93
N GLN A 8 21.97 -3.63 3.90
CA GLN A 8 21.87 -2.60 2.86
C GLN A 8 20.72 -1.62 3.11
N TYR A 9 19.63 -2.10 3.72
CA TYR A 9 18.39 -1.37 3.98
C TYR A 9 17.97 -1.57 5.45
N PRO A 10 18.60 -0.84 6.38
CA PRO A 10 18.43 -1.08 7.82
C PRO A 10 17.06 -0.64 8.37
N TYR A 11 16.37 0.27 7.69
CA TYR A 11 15.05 0.77 8.10
C TYR A 11 13.98 0.00 7.34
N GLN A 12 13.11 -0.71 8.06
CA GLN A 12 12.13 -1.62 7.47
C GLN A 12 10.80 -1.50 8.19
N THR A 13 9.71 -1.51 7.44
CA THR A 13 8.37 -1.63 8.02
C THR A 13 8.08 -3.08 8.43
N PRO A 14 7.09 -3.32 9.30
CA PRO A 14 6.43 -4.61 9.36
C PRO A 14 5.74 -4.96 8.02
N ILE A 15 5.18 -6.16 7.92
CA ILE A 15 4.36 -6.54 6.76
C ILE A 15 2.92 -6.05 6.98
N VAL A 16 2.37 -5.37 5.98
CA VAL A 16 0.98 -4.87 5.98
C VAL A 16 0.03 -6.02 6.30
N GLY A 17 -0.89 -5.80 7.23
CA GLY A 17 -1.96 -6.74 7.56
C GLY A 17 -1.53 -7.97 8.36
N GLN A 18 -0.25 -8.13 8.69
CA GLN A 18 0.23 -9.20 9.58
C GLN A 18 -0.14 -8.95 11.04
N GLY A 19 -0.17 -7.69 11.45
CA GLY A 19 -0.45 -7.24 12.81
C GLY A 19 -0.44 -5.72 12.87
N THR A 20 -0.69 -5.16 14.05
CA THR A 20 -0.64 -3.70 14.27
C THR A 20 0.66 -3.24 14.92
N GLU A 21 1.44 -4.16 15.46
CA GLU A 21 2.71 -3.89 16.13
C GLU A 21 3.73 -3.31 15.15
N GLY A 22 4.50 -2.32 15.63
CA GLY A 22 5.49 -1.59 14.83
C GLY A 22 4.90 -0.50 13.93
N TRP A 23 3.59 -0.46 13.68
CA TRP A 23 2.96 0.64 12.95
C TRP A 23 2.57 1.78 13.88
N GLN A 24 2.84 3.03 13.48
CA GLN A 24 2.38 4.19 14.26
C GLN A 24 0.86 4.42 14.12
N LYS A 25 0.29 4.03 12.97
CA LYS A 25 -1.16 4.02 12.74
C LYS A 25 -1.56 2.84 11.86
N THR A 26 -2.66 2.20 12.24
CA THR A 26 -3.37 1.22 11.41
C THR A 26 -4.74 1.79 11.09
N SER A 27 -5.14 1.75 9.83
CA SER A 27 -6.43 2.29 9.38
C SER A 27 -7.10 1.37 8.35
N GLY A 28 -8.31 1.73 7.93
CA GLY A 28 -9.10 0.93 6.99
C GLY A 28 -9.76 -0.27 7.68
N SER A 29 -9.93 -1.38 6.96
CA SER A 29 -10.71 -2.55 7.38
C SER A 29 -9.84 -3.70 7.94
N TYR A 30 -8.84 -3.37 8.75
CA TYR A 30 -7.99 -4.38 9.38
C TYR A 30 -8.82 -5.39 10.20
N ARG A 31 -8.56 -6.68 10.01
CA ARG A 31 -9.18 -7.75 10.81
C ARG A 31 -8.12 -8.68 11.36
N LYS A 32 -8.03 -8.76 12.69
CA LYS A 32 -7.11 -9.66 13.41
C LYS A 32 -7.35 -11.16 13.10
N LEU A 33 -8.59 -11.54 12.77
CA LEU A 33 -8.95 -12.93 12.47
C LEU A 33 -8.47 -13.41 11.10
N LYS A 34 -8.14 -12.50 10.17
CA LYS A 34 -7.58 -12.87 8.87
C LYS A 34 -6.13 -13.31 9.07
N LYS A 35 -5.85 -14.57 8.74
CA LYS A 35 -4.50 -15.16 8.88
C LYS A 35 -3.55 -14.80 7.74
N VAL A 36 -4.09 -14.28 6.63
CA VAL A 36 -3.32 -13.88 5.45
C VAL A 36 -3.05 -12.38 5.51
N SER A 37 -1.78 -11.99 5.56
CA SER A 37 -1.36 -10.59 5.52
C SER A 37 -1.53 -10.00 4.10
N GLY A 38 -1.34 -8.70 3.95
CA GLY A 38 -1.37 -8.03 2.64
C GLY A 38 -0.10 -8.22 1.82
N GLY A 39 0.97 -8.78 2.41
CA GLY A 39 2.20 -9.13 1.70
C GLY A 39 3.12 -7.97 1.33
N VAL A 40 2.75 -6.72 1.64
CA VAL A 40 3.54 -5.52 1.34
C VAL A 40 4.43 -5.15 2.52
N GLY A 41 5.69 -4.84 2.25
CA GLY A 41 6.63 -4.22 3.19
C GLY A 41 7.58 -3.28 2.45
N ILE A 42 8.03 -2.22 3.10
CA ILE A 42 8.96 -1.25 2.52
C ILE A 42 10.26 -1.28 3.32
N VAL A 43 11.39 -1.28 2.60
CA VAL A 43 12.73 -1.17 3.18
C VAL A 43 13.45 0.06 2.62
N SER A 44 14.28 0.69 3.43
CA SER A 44 14.93 1.96 3.11
C SER A 44 16.36 2.01 3.63
N LYS A 45 17.23 2.68 2.86
CA LYS A 45 18.58 3.10 3.31
C LYS A 45 18.52 4.28 4.27
N TRP A 46 17.47 5.08 4.16
CA TRP A 46 17.27 6.33 4.88
C TRP A 46 16.30 6.14 6.05
N PRO A 47 16.47 6.87 7.17
CA PRO A 47 15.59 6.78 8.33
C PRO A 47 14.12 6.92 7.97
N ILE A 48 13.31 5.95 8.40
CA ILE A 48 11.84 6.04 8.37
C ILE A 48 11.42 6.79 9.63
N VAL A 49 10.91 8.01 9.45
CA VAL A 49 10.44 8.87 10.56
C VAL A 49 8.95 8.71 10.83
N GLN A 50 8.21 8.19 9.84
CA GLN A 50 6.79 7.84 10.00
C GLN A 50 6.49 6.56 9.23
N GLN A 51 5.69 5.65 9.81
CA GLN A 51 5.19 4.46 9.12
C GLN A 51 3.78 4.08 9.55
N GLU A 52 2.90 3.93 8.57
CA GLU A 52 1.48 3.62 8.76
C GLU A 52 1.05 2.54 7.77
N GLN A 53 0.02 1.78 8.14
CA GLN A 53 -0.64 0.85 7.24
C GLN A 53 -2.12 1.20 7.09
N HIS A 54 -2.66 0.85 5.92
CA HIS A 54 -4.06 0.97 5.61
C HIS A 54 -4.54 -0.31 4.92
N ILE A 55 -5.60 -0.92 5.44
CA ILE A 55 -6.19 -2.14 4.87
C ILE A 55 -7.42 -1.73 4.04
N TYR A 56 -7.41 -2.09 2.76
CA TYR A 56 -8.49 -1.71 1.84
C TYR A 56 -9.85 -2.25 2.32
N LYS A 57 -10.91 -1.47 2.06
CA LYS A 57 -12.28 -1.87 2.42
C LYS A 57 -12.79 -2.98 1.52
N ASN A 58 -12.44 -2.91 0.24
CA ASN A 58 -12.97 -3.79 -0.80
C ASN A 58 -11.92 -4.77 -1.32
N GLY A 59 -12.36 -6.01 -1.55
CA GLY A 59 -11.60 -7.09 -2.18
C GLY A 59 -12.56 -8.19 -2.64
N CYS A 60 -12.16 -9.01 -3.60
CA CYS A 60 -12.93 -10.15 -4.09
C CYS A 60 -12.04 -11.39 -4.28
N GLY A 61 -12.66 -12.58 -4.37
CA GLY A 61 -11.92 -13.83 -4.50
C GLY A 61 -10.94 -14.05 -3.36
N ALA A 62 -9.73 -14.53 -3.67
CA ALA A 62 -8.68 -14.76 -2.68
C ALA A 62 -8.24 -13.48 -1.94
N ASP A 63 -8.34 -12.31 -2.59
CA ASP A 63 -7.94 -11.05 -1.97
C ASP A 63 -8.88 -10.61 -0.83
N SER A 64 -10.15 -11.05 -0.88
CA SER A 64 -11.13 -10.79 0.18
C SER A 64 -10.79 -11.47 1.51
N VAL A 65 -10.01 -12.56 1.49
CA VAL A 65 -9.64 -13.32 2.69
C VAL A 65 -8.39 -12.76 3.38
N GLY A 66 -7.59 -11.96 2.68
CA GLY A 66 -6.38 -11.31 3.19
C GLY A 66 -6.60 -9.89 3.71
N ASN A 67 -5.65 -9.39 4.50
CA ASN A 67 -5.55 -7.97 4.87
C ASN A 67 -4.74 -7.21 3.79
N LYS A 68 -5.20 -7.23 2.53
CA LYS A 68 -4.60 -6.42 1.44
C LYS A 68 -4.76 -4.93 1.72
N GLY A 69 -3.77 -4.16 1.32
CA GLY A 69 -3.64 -2.77 1.72
C GLY A 69 -2.36 -2.14 1.21
N PHE A 70 -2.04 -0.96 1.75
CA PHE A 70 -0.80 -0.26 1.48
C PHE A 70 -0.03 0.07 2.76
N ALA A 71 1.29 0.16 2.61
CA ALA A 71 2.20 0.75 3.59
C ALA A 71 2.51 2.18 3.14
N TYR A 72 2.45 3.13 4.07
CA TYR A 72 2.95 4.48 3.90
C TYR A 72 4.17 4.68 4.79
N ILE A 73 5.23 5.28 4.24
CA ILE A 73 6.37 5.77 5.01
C ILE A 73 6.71 7.21 4.66
N LYS A 74 7.15 7.97 5.67
CA LYS A 74 7.90 9.22 5.51
C LYS A 74 9.36 8.93 5.84
N ILE A 75 10.27 9.21 4.90
CA ILE A 75 11.71 9.06 5.11
C ILE A 75 12.39 10.41 5.22
N ASN A 76 13.49 10.48 5.99
CA ASN A 76 14.39 11.62 5.99
C ASN A 76 15.66 11.27 5.21
N LYS A 77 15.82 11.85 4.01
CA LYS A 77 17.02 11.73 3.19
C LYS A 77 17.81 13.02 3.27
N ASN A 78 18.84 13.05 4.11
CA ASN A 78 19.75 14.20 4.27
C ASN A 78 19.03 15.52 4.58
N GLY A 79 18.07 15.49 5.50
CA GLY A 79 17.27 16.66 5.90
C GLY A 79 16.08 16.95 4.99
N LYS A 80 15.90 16.19 3.89
CA LYS A 80 14.76 16.33 2.98
C LYS A 80 13.80 15.17 3.14
N TYR A 81 12.53 15.48 3.36
CA TYR A 81 11.51 14.45 3.52
C TYR A 81 10.97 13.97 2.17
N GLN A 82 10.64 12.68 2.13
CA GLN A 82 9.97 12.04 0.99
C GLN A 82 8.91 11.06 1.50
N HIS A 83 7.84 10.92 0.74
CA HIS A 83 6.70 10.07 1.09
C HIS A 83 6.62 8.91 0.10
N ILE A 84 6.48 7.70 0.61
CA ILE A 84 6.41 6.49 -0.22
C ILE A 84 5.21 5.68 0.21
N ILE A 85 4.36 5.33 -0.75
CA ILE A 85 3.26 4.38 -0.61
C ILE A 85 3.59 3.14 -1.43
N GLY A 86 3.77 2.03 -0.74
CA GLY A 86 3.89 0.69 -1.33
C GLY A 86 2.54 -0.01 -1.27
N THR A 87 2.07 -0.58 -2.38
CA THR A 87 0.78 -1.28 -2.42
C THR A 87 0.80 -2.54 -3.30
N HIS A 88 -0.23 -3.37 -3.14
CA HIS A 88 -0.58 -4.45 -4.06
C HIS A 88 -2.11 -4.47 -4.17
N LEU A 89 -2.62 -4.02 -5.32
CA LEU A 89 -4.06 -3.87 -5.55
C LEU A 89 -4.74 -5.22 -5.83
N GLN A 90 -6.07 -5.19 -5.99
CA GLN A 90 -6.89 -6.34 -6.34
C GLN A 90 -6.39 -7.01 -7.63
N ALA A 91 -6.10 -8.30 -7.55
CA ALA A 91 -5.72 -9.11 -8.70
C ALA A 91 -6.93 -9.38 -9.61
N GLU A 92 -6.65 -9.69 -10.88
CA GLU A 92 -7.64 -10.33 -11.75
C GLU A 92 -7.89 -11.76 -11.21
N ASP A 93 -9.10 -12.01 -10.71
CA ASP A 93 -9.47 -13.29 -10.11
C ASP A 93 -10.77 -13.79 -10.76
N PRO A 94 -10.79 -15.02 -11.33
CA PRO A 94 -11.95 -15.57 -12.03
C PRO A 94 -13.16 -15.81 -11.11
N VAL A 95 -12.96 -15.86 -9.79
CA VAL A 95 -14.03 -15.95 -8.78
C VAL A 95 -14.75 -14.60 -8.62
N CYS A 96 -14.11 -13.50 -9.01
CA CYS A 96 -14.77 -12.20 -9.04
C CYS A 96 -15.76 -12.14 -10.20
N MET A 97 -16.91 -11.50 -9.97
CA MET A 97 -17.82 -11.15 -11.07
C MET A 97 -17.06 -10.34 -12.12
N LYS A 98 -17.31 -10.61 -13.40
CA LYS A 98 -16.59 -9.98 -14.52
C LYS A 98 -16.59 -8.44 -14.39
N GLY A 99 -15.41 -7.83 -14.38
CA GLY A 99 -15.21 -6.38 -14.27
C GLY A 99 -15.30 -5.81 -12.85
N LYS A 100 -15.64 -6.63 -11.85
CA LYS A 100 -15.67 -6.21 -10.44
C LYS A 100 -14.26 -5.97 -9.87
N ASP A 101 -13.27 -6.68 -10.38
CA ASP A 101 -11.87 -6.49 -10.02
C ASP A 101 -11.39 -5.08 -10.39
N GLN A 102 -11.76 -4.56 -11.58
CA GLN A 102 -11.43 -3.20 -12.02
C GLN A 102 -12.07 -2.13 -11.12
N THR A 103 -13.36 -2.29 -10.79
CA THR A 103 -14.05 -1.33 -9.91
C THR A 103 -13.51 -1.37 -8.49
N ILE A 104 -13.07 -2.54 -8.00
CA ILE A 104 -12.36 -2.66 -6.73
C ILE A 104 -11.02 -1.93 -6.79
N ARG A 105 -10.19 -2.16 -7.83
CA ARG A 105 -8.92 -1.44 -7.99
C ARG A 105 -9.11 0.07 -8.00
N GLN A 106 -10.12 0.57 -8.71
CA GLN A 106 -10.47 2.00 -8.69
C GLN A 106 -10.80 2.48 -7.27
N SER A 107 -11.63 1.74 -6.51
CA SER A 107 -11.94 2.11 -5.13
C SER A 107 -10.71 2.10 -4.21
N GLN A 108 -9.77 1.17 -4.42
CA GLN A 108 -8.53 1.08 -3.66
C GLN A 108 -7.57 2.24 -4.00
N MET A 109 -7.52 2.68 -5.26
CA MET A 109 -6.78 3.88 -5.67
C MET A 109 -7.38 5.14 -5.06
N GLU A 110 -8.71 5.25 -4.99
CA GLU A 110 -9.39 6.34 -4.30
C GLU A 110 -9.09 6.36 -2.80
N GLU A 111 -8.99 5.19 -2.15
CA GLU A 111 -8.54 5.10 -0.75
C GLU A 111 -7.11 5.66 -0.57
N ILE A 112 -6.18 5.40 -1.51
CA ILE A 112 -4.83 5.99 -1.50
C ILE A 112 -4.90 7.52 -1.70
N LYS A 113 -5.68 7.99 -2.69
CA LYS A 113 -5.83 9.42 -3.02
C LYS A 113 -6.38 10.19 -1.83
N GLN A 114 -7.41 9.66 -1.17
CA GLN A 114 -7.99 10.24 0.04
C GLN A 114 -6.99 10.24 1.20
N PHE A 115 -6.23 9.16 1.40
CA PHE A 115 -5.18 9.13 2.41
C PHE A 115 -4.13 10.23 2.21
N ILE A 116 -3.65 10.41 0.98
CA ILE A 116 -2.68 11.48 0.65
C ILE A 116 -3.27 12.86 0.94
N LYS A 117 -4.53 13.09 0.52
CA LYS A 117 -5.24 14.34 0.77
C LYS A 117 -5.34 14.64 2.26
N ASP A 118 -5.75 13.67 3.07
CA ASP A 118 -5.92 13.83 4.52
C ASP A 118 -4.58 14.01 5.27
N LYS A 119 -3.47 13.59 4.67
CA LYS A 119 -2.13 13.81 5.24
C LYS A 119 -1.64 15.23 5.12
N ASN A 120 -2.23 16.07 4.26
CA ASN A 120 -1.80 17.46 4.05
C ASN A 120 -0.28 17.57 3.83
N ILE A 121 0.26 16.71 2.96
CA ILE A 121 1.70 16.67 2.66
C ILE A 121 2.13 18.00 2.03
N PRO A 122 3.24 18.62 2.49
CA PRO A 122 3.78 19.84 1.87
C PRO A 122 4.02 19.64 0.37
N LYS A 123 3.67 20.63 -0.45
CA LYS A 123 3.73 20.52 -1.92
C LYS A 123 5.15 20.39 -2.47
N ASP A 124 6.16 20.74 -1.67
CA ASP A 124 7.58 20.62 -1.96
C ASP A 124 8.20 19.27 -1.50
N GLU A 125 7.44 18.44 -0.77
CA GLU A 125 7.83 17.08 -0.40
C GLU A 125 7.26 16.07 -1.44
N PRO A 126 8.11 15.28 -2.14
CA PRO A 126 7.62 14.37 -3.18
C PRO A 126 6.87 13.18 -2.59
N VAL A 127 5.84 12.73 -3.31
CA VAL A 127 5.05 11.53 -3.01
C VAL A 127 5.23 10.51 -4.11
N TYR A 128 5.72 9.33 -3.75
CA TYR A 128 5.85 8.17 -4.64
C TYR A 128 4.79 7.13 -4.30
N ILE A 129 4.13 6.60 -5.31
CA ILE A 129 3.18 5.49 -5.19
C ILE A 129 3.67 4.38 -6.10
N GLY A 130 3.83 3.17 -5.58
CA GLY A 130 4.35 2.06 -6.37
C GLY A 130 4.04 0.69 -5.79
N GLY A 131 4.17 -0.33 -6.64
CA GLY A 131 3.92 -1.72 -6.30
C GLY A 131 3.22 -2.44 -7.44
N ASP A 132 2.56 -3.56 -7.13
CA ASP A 132 1.77 -4.29 -8.11
C ASP A 132 0.36 -3.70 -8.17
N LEU A 133 0.14 -2.85 -9.17
CA LEU A 133 -1.14 -2.17 -9.35
C LEU A 133 -2.18 -3.06 -10.06
N ASN A 134 -1.80 -4.25 -10.55
CA ASN A 134 -2.69 -5.17 -11.28
C ASN A 134 -3.44 -4.50 -12.44
N VAL A 135 -2.84 -3.51 -13.11
CA VAL A 135 -3.41 -2.87 -14.31
C VAL A 135 -2.44 -2.99 -15.47
N ILE A 136 -2.93 -3.54 -16.58
CA ILE A 136 -2.15 -3.74 -17.81
C ILE A 136 -1.89 -2.39 -18.48
N LYS A 137 -0.60 -2.09 -18.73
CA LYS A 137 -0.17 -0.88 -19.43
C LYS A 137 -0.86 -0.76 -20.79
N GLY A 138 -1.42 0.42 -21.08
CA GLY A 138 -2.07 0.74 -22.35
C GLY A 138 -3.53 0.25 -22.47
N SER A 139 -4.05 -0.44 -21.45
CA SER A 139 -5.48 -0.79 -21.38
C SER A 139 -6.37 0.43 -21.14
N ALA A 140 -7.67 0.28 -21.34
CA ALA A 140 -8.64 1.33 -21.00
C ALA A 140 -8.68 1.64 -19.49
N GLU A 141 -8.36 0.65 -18.64
CA GLU A 141 -8.25 0.85 -17.19
C GLU A 141 -7.00 1.68 -16.84
N TYR A 142 -5.88 1.45 -17.52
CA TYR A 142 -4.63 2.20 -17.32
C TYR A 142 -4.82 3.70 -17.51
N GLN A 143 -5.58 4.10 -18.53
CA GLN A 143 -5.86 5.53 -18.79
C GLN A 143 -6.65 6.20 -17.67
N LYS A 144 -7.43 5.42 -16.90
CA LYS A 144 -8.24 5.92 -15.78
C LYS A 144 -7.48 5.97 -14.46
N MET A 145 -6.25 5.44 -14.41
CA MET A 145 -5.46 5.44 -13.17
C MET A 145 -4.96 6.83 -12.77
N SER A 146 -4.82 7.73 -13.74
CA SER A 146 -4.34 9.10 -13.53
C SER A 146 -5.43 10.09 -13.15
N ASP A 147 -6.70 9.68 -13.18
CA ASP A 147 -7.87 10.54 -12.92
C ASP A 147 -8.10 10.79 -11.40
#